data_AF-A0A969NFS2-F1
#
_entry.id   AF-A0A969NFS2-F1
#
_cell.length_a   1.000
_cell.length_b   1.000
_cell.length_c   1.000
_cell.angle_alpha   90.00
_cell.angle_beta   90.00
_cell.angle_gamma   90.00
#
_symmetry.space_group_name_H-M   'P 1'
#
loop_
_entity.id
_entity.type
_entity.pdbx_description
1 polymer ?
#
loop_
_entity_poly.entity_id
_entity_poly.type
_entity_poly.pdbx_seq_one_letter_code
_entity_poly.pdbx_strand_id
1 'polypeptide(L)'
;MIILAIIIYILLNLIPKWILKERYNQLENSFNWTIPFIKLTGFVFCFILAFLLIFGITKSTKDSYIENKNAIYGLEFNNTMEEFGFQDSMKIKSIDGQEIERVSDILKRIIIESGDIEVSVEKNGIQDKIVFSDSDKVMLMQNHSANPIVPIMLDSNGENEIIQTEKNFGFSDVIERFSILWKQALTLINPKPSAYKSIGGFVSITKINNIRGYLMVFSLNLIIIGILNLLPLPGFSIGNFVISTIETLRKKLYNKKMKRIIGWISIFMVIGFIIIRLI
;
A
#
# COMPACT_ATOMS: atom_id res chain seq x y z
N MET A 1 17.47 -4.05 -0.91
CA MET A 1 16.25 -4.91 -0.97
C MET A 1 15.80 -5.22 -2.39
N ILE A 2 15.84 -4.28 -3.35
CA ILE A 2 15.40 -4.54 -4.73
C ILE A 2 16.20 -5.66 -5.43
N ILE A 3 17.51 -5.72 -5.23
CA ILE A 3 18.37 -6.80 -5.76
C ILE A 3 17.90 -8.17 -5.27
N LEU A 4 17.58 -8.28 -3.97
CA LEU A 4 17.06 -9.51 -3.38
C LEU A 4 15.73 -9.92 -4.03
N ALA A 5 14.85 -8.96 -4.29
CA ALA A 5 13.57 -9.21 -4.96
C ALA A 5 13.76 -9.67 -6.41
N ILE A 6 14.75 -9.11 -7.12
CA ILE A 6 15.13 -9.56 -8.48
C ILE A 6 15.67 -10.99 -8.45
N ILE A 7 16.55 -11.31 -7.49
CA ILE A 7 17.06 -12.67 -7.32
C ILE A 7 15.91 -13.64 -7.05
N ILE A 8 14.99 -13.30 -6.15
CA ILE A 8 13.83 -14.12 -5.84
C ILE A 8 12.93 -14.29 -7.07
N TYR A 9 12.67 -13.24 -7.84
CA TYR A 9 11.93 -13.36 -9.10
C TYR A 9 12.61 -14.33 -10.09
N ILE A 10 13.94 -14.25 -10.24
CA ILE A 10 14.69 -15.16 -11.11
C ILE A 10 14.51 -16.60 -10.63
N LEU A 11 14.62 -16.85 -9.32
CA LEU A 11 14.40 -18.19 -8.73
C LEU A 11 12.97 -18.68 -8.96
N LEU A 12 11.96 -17.83 -8.75
CA LEU A 12 10.55 -18.15 -9.00
C LEU A 12 10.30 -18.54 -10.47
N ASN A 13 11.00 -17.90 -11.41
CA ASN A 13 10.89 -18.21 -12.84
C ASN A 13 11.59 -19.53 -13.22
N LEU A 14 12.47 -20.06 -12.37
CA LEU A 14 13.12 -21.37 -12.55
C LEU A 14 12.30 -22.52 -11.99
N ILE A 15 11.32 -22.26 -11.12
CA ILE A 15 10.47 -23.28 -10.48
C ILE A 15 9.88 -24.28 -11.50
N PRO A 16 9.28 -23.87 -12.64
CA PRO A 16 8.72 -24.83 -13.59
C PRO A 16 9.77 -25.79 -14.17
N LYS A 17 11.01 -25.35 -14.35
CA LYS A 17 12.10 -26.21 -14.82
C LYS A 17 12.50 -27.23 -13.76
N TRP A 18 12.51 -26.82 -12.49
CA TRP A 18 12.83 -27.71 -11.38
C TRP A 18 11.75 -28.76 -11.14
N ILE A 19 10.47 -28.37 -11.25
CA ILE A 19 9.32 -29.27 -11.07
C ILE A 19 9.21 -30.25 -12.24
N LEU A 20 9.31 -29.77 -13.48
CA LEU A 20 9.06 -30.59 -14.67
C LEU A 20 10.30 -31.34 -15.18
N LYS A 21 11.52 -30.92 -14.80
CA LYS A 21 12.80 -31.55 -15.22
C LYS A 21 12.83 -31.88 -16.71
N GLU A 22 13.01 -33.15 -17.08
CA GLU A 22 13.08 -33.63 -18.47
C GLU A 22 11.81 -33.33 -19.27
N ARG A 23 10.63 -33.36 -18.61
CA ARG A 23 9.35 -33.02 -19.25
C ARG A 23 9.31 -31.57 -19.72
N TYR A 24 10.06 -30.66 -19.10
CA TYR A 24 10.14 -29.27 -19.54
C TYR A 24 10.67 -29.15 -20.97
N ASN A 25 11.78 -29.83 -21.25
CA ASN A 25 12.44 -29.79 -22.57
C ASN A 25 11.57 -30.45 -23.65
N GLN A 26 10.89 -31.54 -23.30
CA GLN A 26 9.92 -32.19 -24.18
C GLN A 26 8.76 -31.24 -24.50
N LEU A 27 8.21 -30.56 -23.49
CA LEU A 27 7.12 -29.61 -23.67
C LEU A 27 7.54 -28.42 -24.53
N GLU A 28 8.74 -27.89 -24.35
CA GLU A 28 9.24 -26.73 -25.11
C GLU A 28 9.34 -27.01 -26.62
N ASN A 29 9.69 -28.23 -26.99
CA ASN A 29 9.79 -28.65 -28.40
C ASN A 29 8.46 -29.17 -28.98
N SER A 30 7.47 -29.47 -28.12
CA SER A 30 6.17 -30.02 -28.54
C SER A 30 5.15 -28.96 -29.01
N PHE A 31 5.45 -27.67 -28.84
CA PHE A 31 4.52 -26.57 -29.09
C PHE A 31 3.17 -26.75 -28.37
N ASN A 32 3.23 -27.14 -27.09
CA ASN A 32 2.07 -27.30 -26.23
C ASN A 32 1.69 -25.94 -25.59
N TRP A 33 0.39 -25.68 -25.47
CA TRP A 33 -0.17 -24.50 -24.80
C TRP A 33 0.30 -24.33 -23.35
N THR A 34 0.78 -25.39 -22.70
CA THR A 34 1.43 -25.29 -21.39
C THR A 34 2.63 -24.33 -21.38
N ILE A 35 3.40 -24.22 -22.47
CA ILE A 35 4.64 -23.42 -22.49
C ILE A 35 4.38 -21.91 -22.36
N PRO A 36 3.43 -21.31 -23.11
CA PRO A 36 3.01 -19.94 -22.85
C PRO A 36 2.67 -19.70 -21.38
N PHE A 37 1.78 -20.50 -20.78
CA PHE A 37 1.36 -20.32 -19.38
C PHE A 37 2.51 -20.45 -18.39
N ILE A 38 3.47 -21.34 -18.66
CA ILE A 38 4.71 -21.45 -17.86
C ILE A 38 5.50 -20.13 -17.85
N LYS A 39 5.42 -19.28 -18.89
CA LYS A 39 6.10 -17.96 -18.88
C LYS A 39 5.47 -16.96 -17.91
N LEU A 40 4.22 -17.19 -17.48
CA LEU A 40 3.49 -16.33 -16.55
C LEU A 40 3.80 -16.67 -15.08
N THR A 41 4.36 -17.84 -14.77
CA THR A 41 4.47 -18.30 -13.38
C THR A 41 5.31 -17.38 -12.50
N GLY A 42 6.43 -16.86 -13.02
CA GLY A 42 7.36 -16.04 -12.25
C GLY A 42 6.68 -14.83 -11.58
N PHE A 43 5.94 -14.03 -12.35
CA PHE A 43 5.29 -12.83 -11.81
C PHE A 43 4.06 -13.16 -10.95
N VAL A 44 3.33 -14.23 -11.27
CA VAL A 44 2.20 -14.69 -10.44
C VAL A 44 2.69 -15.06 -9.04
N PHE A 45 3.79 -15.80 -8.94
CA PHE A 45 4.39 -16.12 -7.65
C PHE A 45 4.95 -14.90 -6.91
N CYS A 46 5.42 -13.86 -7.61
CA CYS A 46 5.77 -12.59 -6.96
C CYS A 46 4.59 -11.97 -6.23
N PHE A 47 3.41 -11.91 -6.86
CA PHE A 47 2.20 -11.36 -6.22
C PHE A 47 1.73 -12.23 -5.06
N ILE A 48 1.75 -13.56 -5.21
CA ILE A 48 1.39 -14.49 -4.14
C ILE A 48 2.33 -14.32 -2.94
N LEU A 49 3.65 -14.29 -3.19
CA LEU A 49 4.65 -14.14 -2.13
C LEU A 49 4.51 -12.79 -1.43
N ALA A 50 4.33 -11.70 -2.18
CA ALA A 50 4.07 -10.39 -1.59
C ALA A 50 2.82 -10.40 -0.70
N PHE A 51 1.73 -11.00 -1.18
CA PHE A 51 0.49 -11.12 -0.42
C PHE A 51 0.68 -11.93 0.88
N LEU A 52 1.38 -13.07 0.82
CA LEU A 52 1.68 -13.89 2.00
C LEU A 52 2.54 -13.15 3.04
N LEU A 53 3.52 -12.37 2.59
CA LEU A 53 4.33 -11.54 3.47
C LEU A 53 3.48 -10.46 4.16
N ILE A 54 2.64 -9.75 3.40
CA ILE A 54 1.73 -8.73 3.93
C ILE A 54 0.73 -9.36 4.90
N PHE A 55 0.20 -10.53 4.59
CA PHE A 55 -0.68 -11.29 5.46
C PHE A 55 0.01 -11.63 6.79
N GLY A 56 1.22 -12.20 6.75
CA GLY A 56 1.98 -12.56 7.95
C GLY A 56 2.32 -11.35 8.82
N ILE A 57 2.76 -10.24 8.21
CA ILE A 57 3.03 -8.98 8.92
C ILE A 57 1.76 -8.46 9.59
N THR A 58 0.65 -8.41 8.85
CA THR A 58 -0.62 -7.85 9.32
C THR A 58 -1.20 -8.69 10.46
N LYS A 59 -1.20 -10.02 10.34
CA LYS A 59 -1.68 -10.92 11.39
C LYS A 59 -0.79 -10.98 12.63
N SER A 60 0.51 -10.71 12.48
CA SER A 60 1.43 -10.59 13.61
C SER A 60 1.37 -9.21 14.29
N THR A 61 0.63 -8.25 13.74
CA THR A 61 0.55 -6.88 14.27
C THR A 61 -0.79 -6.71 14.97
N LYS A 62 -0.78 -6.07 16.13
CA LYS A 62 -1.99 -5.58 16.79
C LYS A 62 -2.11 -4.08 16.55
N ASP A 63 -3.32 -3.63 16.35
CA ASP A 63 -3.64 -2.21 16.26
C ASP A 63 -3.97 -1.72 17.68
N SER A 64 -3.10 -0.89 18.24
CA SER A 64 -3.34 -0.21 19.52
C SER A 64 -3.88 1.18 19.21
N TYR A 65 -5.13 1.44 19.60
CA TYR A 65 -5.78 2.73 19.42
C TYR A 65 -6.55 3.12 20.67
N ILE A 66 -6.85 4.42 20.77
CA ILE A 66 -7.70 4.93 21.84
C ILE A 66 -9.11 5.00 21.30
N GLU A 67 -10.01 4.28 21.97
CA GLU A 67 -11.43 4.44 21.74
C GLU A 67 -11.86 5.85 22.17
N ASN A 68 -12.70 6.49 21.38
CA ASN A 68 -13.19 7.83 21.64
C ASN A 68 -13.92 7.92 22.99
N LYS A 69 -14.65 6.87 23.38
CA LYS A 69 -15.28 6.76 24.70
C LYS A 69 -14.28 6.75 25.86
N ASN A 70 -13.05 6.29 25.61
CA ASN A 70 -11.97 6.24 26.59
C ASN A 70 -11.17 7.54 26.64
N ALA A 71 -11.40 8.51 25.74
CA ALA A 71 -10.80 9.85 25.79
C ALA A 71 -11.42 10.71 26.91
N ILE A 72 -11.26 10.24 28.16
CA ILE A 72 -11.94 10.77 29.34
C ILE A 72 -11.45 12.20 29.67
N TYR A 73 -10.19 12.52 29.36
CA TYR A 73 -9.60 13.84 29.57
C TYR A 73 -9.81 14.80 28.38
N GLY A 74 -10.47 14.33 27.31
CA GLY A 74 -10.69 15.09 26.09
C GLY A 74 -9.51 15.00 25.11
N LEU A 75 -9.53 15.90 24.14
CA LEU A 75 -8.58 15.97 23.04
C LEU A 75 -7.83 17.31 23.07
N GLU A 76 -6.59 17.29 22.60
CA GLU A 76 -5.75 18.45 22.31
C GLU A 76 -5.82 18.74 20.81
N PHE A 77 -5.96 20.02 20.48
CA PHE A 77 -6.20 20.48 19.12
C PHE A 77 -5.05 21.39 18.69
N ASN A 78 -4.66 21.29 17.42
CA ASN A 78 -3.67 22.23 16.89
C ASN A 78 -4.31 23.60 16.59
N ASN A 79 -3.47 24.61 16.34
CA ASN A 79 -3.90 25.96 15.99
C ASN A 79 -4.95 26.00 14.86
N THR A 80 -4.84 25.11 13.86
CA THR A 80 -5.81 25.05 12.76
C THR A 80 -7.20 24.60 13.23
N MET A 81 -7.27 23.60 14.11
CA MET A 81 -8.54 23.17 14.71
C MET A 81 -9.08 24.21 15.68
N GLU A 82 -8.22 24.91 16.43
CA GLU A 82 -8.61 26.01 17.30
C GLU A 82 -9.26 27.17 16.53
N GLU A 83 -8.77 27.48 15.32
CA GLU A 83 -9.39 28.48 14.41
C GLU A 83 -10.85 28.13 14.06
N PHE A 84 -11.20 26.84 14.05
CA PHE A 84 -12.57 26.36 13.84
C PHE A 84 -13.42 26.30 15.12
N GLY A 85 -12.89 26.80 16.24
CA GLY A 85 -13.60 26.86 17.53
C GLY A 85 -13.39 25.66 18.43
N PHE A 86 -12.51 24.71 18.06
CA PHE A 86 -12.11 23.66 18.98
C PHE A 86 -11.28 24.24 20.13
N GLN A 87 -11.44 23.66 21.30
CA GLN A 87 -10.63 24.00 22.46
C GLN A 87 -10.16 22.73 23.11
N ASP A 88 -8.99 22.79 23.74
CA ASP A 88 -8.47 21.67 24.50
C ASP A 88 -9.46 21.17 25.56
N SER A 89 -9.37 19.86 25.80
CA SER A 89 -10.24 19.07 26.67
C SER A 89 -11.68 18.91 26.16
N MET A 90 -11.99 19.36 24.94
CA MET A 90 -13.24 18.97 24.28
C MET A 90 -13.23 17.47 23.97
N LYS A 91 -14.41 16.85 24.12
CA LYS A 91 -14.69 15.48 23.70
C LYS A 91 -15.55 15.52 22.45
N ILE A 92 -15.15 14.80 21.41
CA ILE A 92 -15.96 14.65 20.20
C ILE A 92 -16.91 13.46 20.44
N LYS A 93 -18.23 13.64 20.31
CA LYS A 93 -19.21 12.57 20.54
C LYS A 93 -19.59 11.85 19.25
N SER A 94 -19.91 12.62 18.23
CA SER A 94 -20.39 12.13 16.95
C SER A 94 -20.05 13.10 15.83
N ILE A 95 -20.00 12.54 14.62
CA ILE A 95 -19.96 13.29 13.37
C ILE A 95 -21.22 12.91 12.59
N ASP A 96 -22.01 13.90 12.17
CA ASP A 96 -23.30 13.74 11.49
C ASP A 96 -24.24 12.76 12.21
N GLY A 97 -24.28 12.85 13.54
CA GLY A 97 -25.09 11.99 14.40
C GLY A 97 -24.59 10.54 14.52
N GLN A 98 -23.50 10.16 13.85
CA GLN A 98 -22.89 8.84 13.97
C GLN A 98 -21.75 8.84 14.98
N GLU A 99 -21.79 7.90 15.93
CA GLU A 99 -20.72 7.71 16.90
C GLU A 99 -19.40 7.32 16.22
N ILE A 100 -18.30 7.73 16.83
CA ILE A 100 -16.95 7.43 16.35
C ILE A 100 -16.28 6.53 17.36
N GLU A 101 -15.81 5.38 16.89
CA GLU A 101 -15.13 4.41 17.75
C GLU A 101 -13.70 4.88 18.08
N ARG A 102 -12.94 5.41 17.11
CA ARG A 102 -11.51 5.69 17.24
C ARG A 102 -11.19 7.18 17.13
N VAL A 103 -10.36 7.69 18.03
CA VAL A 103 -9.89 9.09 17.96
C VAL A 103 -9.17 9.39 16.64
N SER A 104 -8.37 8.44 16.15
CA SER A 104 -7.60 8.60 14.89
C SER A 104 -8.45 8.62 13.62
N ASP A 105 -9.74 8.24 13.70
CA ASP A 105 -10.65 8.27 12.57
C ASP A 105 -11.46 9.57 12.48
N ILE A 106 -11.45 10.38 13.54
CA ILE A 106 -12.16 11.67 13.60
C ILE A 106 -11.75 12.57 12.42
N LEU A 107 -10.45 12.88 12.30
CA LEU A 107 -9.96 13.74 11.23
C LEU A 107 -10.21 13.14 9.84
N LYS A 108 -10.02 11.83 9.69
CA LYS A 108 -10.22 11.15 8.39
C LYS A 108 -11.67 11.32 7.93
N ARG A 109 -12.62 11.18 8.86
CA ARG A 109 -14.03 11.30 8.58
C ARG A 109 -14.40 12.72 8.15
N ILE A 110 -13.94 13.73 8.89
CA ILE A 110 -14.12 15.15 8.56
C ILE A 110 -13.61 15.47 7.14
N ILE A 111 -12.49 14.86 6.72
CA ILE A 111 -11.88 15.14 5.41
C ILE A 111 -12.54 14.36 4.26
N ILE A 112 -12.98 13.12 4.50
CA ILE A 112 -13.43 12.20 3.43
C ILE A 112 -14.92 12.38 3.10
N GLU A 113 -15.77 12.66 4.08
CA GLU A 113 -17.21 12.82 3.85
C GLU A 113 -17.47 14.11 3.03
N SER A 114 -18.41 14.03 2.08
CA SER A 114 -18.68 15.09 1.11
C SER A 114 -19.82 15.99 1.58
N GLY A 115 -19.71 17.30 1.37
CA GLY A 115 -20.70 18.28 1.83
C GLY A 115 -20.51 18.68 3.30
N ASP A 116 -21.32 19.60 3.81
CA ASP A 116 -21.12 20.13 5.16
C ASP A 116 -21.24 19.04 6.24
N ILE A 117 -20.28 19.01 7.18
CA ILE A 117 -20.22 18.00 8.24
C ILE A 117 -20.44 18.67 9.59
N GLU A 118 -21.33 18.12 10.41
CA GLU A 118 -21.59 18.55 11.77
C GLU A 118 -20.82 17.69 12.78
N VAL A 119 -19.92 18.31 13.55
CA VAL A 119 -19.17 17.68 14.63
C VAL A 119 -19.79 18.07 15.97
N SER A 120 -20.34 17.10 16.70
CA SER A 120 -20.86 17.33 18.05
C SER A 120 -19.74 17.19 19.08
N VAL A 121 -19.49 18.27 19.83
CA VAL A 121 -18.45 18.35 20.86
C VAL A 121 -19.05 18.57 22.25
N GLU A 122 -18.35 18.14 23.29
CA GLU A 122 -18.72 18.35 24.69
C GLU A 122 -17.53 18.85 25.49
N LYS A 123 -17.72 19.93 26.27
CA LYS A 123 -16.74 20.43 27.23
C LYS A 123 -17.43 20.74 28.56
N ASN A 124 -16.93 20.17 29.66
CA ASN A 124 -17.50 20.35 31.01
C ASN A 124 -19.02 20.07 31.08
N GLY A 125 -19.53 19.12 30.28
CA GLY A 125 -20.96 18.79 30.20
C GLY A 125 -21.81 19.73 29.33
N ILE A 126 -21.21 20.78 28.76
CA ILE A 126 -21.87 21.66 27.78
C ILE A 126 -21.62 21.09 26.39
N GLN A 127 -22.70 20.85 25.65
CA GLN A 127 -22.64 20.38 24.27
C GLN A 127 -22.62 21.58 23.31
N ASP A 128 -21.76 21.48 22.31
CA ASP A 128 -21.66 22.45 21.22
C ASP A 128 -21.53 21.73 19.88
N LYS A 129 -21.72 22.45 18.78
CA LYS A 129 -21.68 21.91 17.42
C LYS A 129 -20.80 22.76 16.54
N ILE A 130 -19.85 22.12 15.86
CA ILE A 130 -18.93 22.77 14.93
C ILE A 130 -19.20 22.20 13.52
N VAL A 131 -19.39 23.08 12.54
CA VAL A 131 -19.70 22.70 11.16
C VAL A 131 -18.50 22.95 10.26
N PHE A 132 -18.13 21.96 9.45
CA PHE A 132 -17.07 22.07 8.45
C PHE A 132 -17.64 22.12 7.04
N SER A 133 -17.38 23.22 6.33
CA SER A 133 -17.67 23.32 4.90
C SER A 133 -16.59 22.67 4.04
N ASP A 134 -16.86 22.47 2.75
CA ASP A 134 -15.87 21.91 1.83
C ASP A 134 -14.61 22.80 1.68
N SER A 135 -14.72 24.13 1.82
CA SER A 135 -13.56 25.04 1.87
C SER A 135 -12.68 24.82 3.10
N ASP A 136 -13.30 24.55 4.25
CA ASP A 136 -12.59 24.36 5.52
C ASP A 136 -11.80 23.05 5.49
N LYS A 137 -12.37 22.00 4.89
CA LYS A 137 -11.68 20.72 4.68
C LYS A 137 -10.44 20.87 3.81
N VAL A 138 -10.50 21.71 2.78
CA VAL A 138 -9.32 21.98 1.93
C VAL A 138 -8.21 22.62 2.76
N MET A 139 -8.54 23.53 3.69
CA MET A 139 -7.58 24.13 4.60
C MET A 139 -6.95 23.10 5.55
N LEU A 140 -7.75 22.18 6.10
CA LEU A 140 -7.26 21.04 6.89
C LEU A 140 -6.34 20.09 6.09
N MET A 141 -6.61 19.91 4.79
CA MET A 141 -5.78 19.08 3.91
C MET A 141 -4.46 19.73 3.48
N GLN A 142 -4.39 21.07 3.48
CA GLN A 142 -3.22 21.85 3.08
C GLN A 142 -2.27 22.12 4.25
N ASN A 143 -2.82 22.35 5.44
CA ASN A 143 -2.04 22.50 6.67
C ASN A 143 -1.57 21.12 7.14
N HIS A 144 -0.43 20.68 6.60
CA HIS A 144 0.27 19.42 6.89
C HIS A 144 0.80 19.28 8.34
N SER A 145 0.21 19.97 9.32
CA SER A 145 0.63 19.88 10.71
C SER A 145 0.46 18.45 11.23
N ALA A 146 1.51 17.98 11.93
CA ALA A 146 1.54 16.68 12.55
C ALA A 146 0.37 16.55 13.54
N ASN A 147 -0.54 15.61 13.29
CA ASN A 147 -1.64 15.19 14.16
C ASN A 147 -2.49 16.35 14.74
N PRO A 148 -3.49 16.87 14.00
CA PRO A 148 -4.31 18.00 14.45
C PRO A 148 -5.22 17.68 15.64
N ILE A 149 -5.37 16.40 15.99
CA ILE A 149 -6.18 15.91 17.10
C ILE A 149 -5.36 14.86 17.84
N VAL A 150 -5.06 15.10 19.13
CA VAL A 150 -4.29 14.19 19.98
C VAL A 150 -5.09 13.89 21.25
N PRO A 151 -5.26 12.62 21.66
CA PRO A 151 -5.92 12.31 22.92
C PRO A 151 -5.02 12.65 24.12
N ILE A 152 -5.58 13.28 25.16
CA ILE A 152 -4.86 13.64 26.38
C ILE A 152 -4.65 12.38 27.23
N MET A 153 -3.42 11.86 27.29
CA MET A 153 -3.12 10.51 27.81
C MET A 153 -3.16 10.36 29.33
N LEU A 154 -3.05 11.46 30.07
CA LEU A 154 -2.87 11.49 31.53
C LEU A 154 -3.92 12.39 32.18
N ASP A 155 -4.30 12.10 33.42
CA ASP A 155 -5.07 13.05 34.23
C ASP A 155 -4.23 14.29 34.60
N SER A 156 -4.90 15.33 35.14
CA SER A 156 -4.26 16.57 35.58
C SER A 156 -3.14 16.37 36.61
N ASN A 157 -3.07 15.20 37.26
CA ASN A 157 -2.09 14.86 38.28
C ASN A 157 -0.96 13.97 37.71
N GLY A 158 -1.09 13.47 36.47
CA GLY A 158 -0.14 12.58 35.82
C GLY A 158 -0.20 11.12 36.28
N GLU A 159 -1.22 10.71 37.04
CA GLU A 159 -1.23 9.41 37.73
C GLU A 159 -2.00 8.31 36.98
N ASN A 160 -3.03 8.66 36.20
CA ASN A 160 -3.90 7.70 35.53
C ASN A 160 -3.79 7.77 34.00
N GLU A 161 -3.35 6.67 33.37
CA GLU A 161 -3.28 6.51 31.91
C GLU A 161 -4.62 6.10 31.28
N ILE A 162 -4.89 6.54 30.05
CA ILE A 162 -6.04 6.07 29.26
C ILE A 162 -5.86 4.62 28.81
N ILE A 163 -6.94 3.83 28.89
CA ILE A 163 -7.02 2.47 28.33
C ILE A 163 -6.87 2.50 26.79
N GLN A 164 -5.77 1.91 26.31
CA GLN A 164 -5.59 1.60 24.90
C GLN A 164 -6.29 0.28 24.56
N THR A 165 -7.09 0.29 23.50
CA THR A 165 -7.75 -0.91 22.98
C THR A 165 -6.84 -1.57 21.96
N GLU A 166 -6.61 -2.88 22.11
CA GLU A 166 -5.91 -3.69 21.11
C GLU A 166 -6.91 -4.43 20.23
N LYS A 167 -6.86 -4.20 18.91
CA LYS A 167 -7.64 -4.97 17.93
C LYS A 167 -6.72 -5.78 17.03
N ASN A 168 -7.08 -7.03 16.79
CA ASN A 168 -6.41 -7.87 15.81
C ASN A 168 -6.87 -7.47 14.40
N PHE A 169 -5.93 -7.30 13.48
CA PHE A 169 -6.27 -7.04 12.08
C PHE A 169 -6.98 -8.25 11.45
N GLY A 170 -8.03 -7.96 10.70
CA GLY A 170 -8.82 -8.88 9.89
C GLY A 170 -8.18 -9.18 8.53
N PHE A 171 -8.89 -9.94 7.70
CA PHE A 171 -8.47 -10.20 6.31
C PHE A 171 -8.70 -8.96 5.41
N SER A 172 -9.72 -8.15 5.71
CA SER A 172 -9.96 -6.86 5.05
C SER A 172 -8.74 -5.95 5.12
N ASP A 173 -8.08 -5.88 6.28
CA ASP A 173 -6.89 -5.05 6.48
C ASP A 173 -5.69 -5.55 5.66
N VAL A 174 -5.60 -6.86 5.42
CA VAL A 174 -4.58 -7.45 4.54
C VAL A 174 -4.81 -6.98 3.10
N ILE A 175 -6.06 -7.05 2.62
CA ILE A 175 -6.43 -6.59 1.27
C ILE A 175 -6.17 -5.09 1.14
N GLU A 176 -6.55 -4.30 2.15
CA GLU A 176 -6.34 -2.85 2.15
C GLU A 176 -4.84 -2.52 2.08
N ARG A 177 -4.01 -3.14 2.93
CA ARG A 177 -2.55 -2.95 2.92
C ARG A 177 -1.93 -3.37 1.59
N PHE A 178 -2.38 -4.48 1.01
CA PHE A 178 -1.95 -4.90 -0.33
C PHE A 178 -2.34 -3.86 -1.40
N SER A 179 -3.57 -3.34 -1.36
CA SER A 179 -4.06 -2.29 -2.26
C SER A 179 -3.26 -0.99 -2.14
N ILE A 180 -2.93 -0.58 -0.91
CA ILE A 180 -2.06 0.58 -0.66
C ILE A 180 -0.68 0.36 -1.28
N LEU A 181 -0.04 -0.78 -1.02
CA LEU A 181 1.28 -1.09 -1.61
C LEU A 181 1.22 -1.21 -3.13
N TRP A 182 0.13 -1.73 -3.69
CA TRP A 182 -0.10 -1.75 -5.14
C TRP A 182 -0.17 -0.34 -5.73
N LYS A 183 -0.93 0.57 -5.12
CA LYS A 183 -1.01 1.98 -5.53
C LYS A 183 0.34 2.68 -5.42
N GLN A 184 1.09 2.42 -4.35
CA GLN A 184 2.45 2.94 -4.18
C GLN A 184 3.39 2.41 -5.27
N ALA A 185 3.35 1.11 -5.58
CA ALA A 185 4.15 0.52 -6.66
C ALA A 185 3.86 1.17 -8.01
N LEU A 186 2.58 1.37 -8.36
CA LEU A 186 2.19 2.07 -9.60
C LEU A 186 2.67 3.52 -9.63
N THR A 187 2.61 4.22 -8.50
CA THR A 187 3.08 5.60 -8.37
C THR A 187 4.59 5.70 -8.53
N LEU A 188 5.35 4.73 -8.02
CA LEU A 188 6.81 4.69 -8.19
C LEU A 188 7.22 4.39 -9.64
N ILE A 189 6.45 3.56 -10.35
CA ILE A 189 6.68 3.27 -11.77
C ILE A 189 6.30 4.46 -12.65
N ASN A 190 5.24 5.18 -12.27
CA ASN A 190 4.73 6.32 -13.01
C ASN A 190 4.29 7.46 -12.05
N PRO A 191 5.23 8.32 -11.61
CA PRO A 191 4.91 9.39 -10.68
C PRO A 191 3.98 10.41 -11.32
N LYS A 192 2.88 10.74 -10.63
CA LYS A 192 2.00 11.86 -10.97
C LYS A 192 2.18 12.98 -9.93
N PRO A 193 2.13 14.27 -10.31
CA PRO A 193 2.27 15.39 -9.37
C PRO A 193 1.29 15.36 -8.19
N SER A 194 0.05 14.90 -8.38
CA SER A 194 -0.94 14.75 -7.30
C SER A 194 -0.70 13.52 -6.41
N ALA A 195 0.10 12.55 -6.86
CA ALA A 195 0.33 11.30 -6.17
C ALA A 195 1.47 11.36 -5.14
N TYR A 196 2.28 12.43 -5.10
CA TYR A 196 3.27 12.62 -4.03
C TYR A 196 2.64 12.64 -2.63
N LYS A 197 1.38 13.06 -2.50
CA LYS A 197 0.60 12.97 -1.25
C LYS A 197 0.40 11.52 -0.77
N SER A 198 0.30 10.55 -1.69
CA SER A 198 0.19 9.12 -1.37
C SER A 198 1.53 8.45 -1.04
N ILE A 199 2.66 9.11 -1.32
CA ILE A 199 4.02 8.65 -1.01
C ILE A 199 4.37 8.87 0.47
N GLY A 200 3.59 9.67 1.21
CA GLY A 200 3.75 9.83 2.66
C GLY A 200 3.72 8.49 3.43
N GLY A 201 2.86 7.55 2.98
CA GLY A 201 2.81 6.18 3.51
C GLY A 201 3.96 5.27 3.08
N PHE A 202 4.71 5.62 2.03
CA PHE A 202 5.94 4.91 1.63
C PHE A 202 7.14 5.42 2.43
N VAL A 203 7.24 6.73 2.63
CA VAL A 203 8.27 7.37 3.47
C VAL A 203 8.18 6.86 4.92
N SER A 204 6.97 6.62 5.44
CA SER A 204 6.84 6.01 6.76
C SER A 204 7.38 4.58 6.81
N ILE A 205 7.15 3.76 5.77
CA ILE A 205 7.64 2.38 5.69
C ILE A 205 9.17 2.32 5.59
N THR A 206 9.80 3.19 4.80
CA THR A 206 11.27 3.22 4.65
C THR A 206 11.99 3.76 5.88
N LYS A 207 11.31 4.56 6.71
CA LYS A 207 11.83 5.05 8.00
C LYS A 207 11.80 4.00 9.12
N ILE A 208 11.06 2.89 8.94
CA ILE A 208 10.98 1.82 9.95
C ILE A 208 12.18 0.87 9.78
N ASN A 209 13.22 1.10 10.58
CA ASN A 209 14.43 0.27 10.62
C ASN A 209 14.26 -1.02 11.46
N ASN A 210 13.19 -1.78 11.22
CA ASN A 210 12.95 -3.07 11.87
C ASN A 210 12.57 -4.14 10.83
N ILE A 211 12.61 -5.42 11.21
CA ILE A 211 12.31 -6.56 10.33
C ILE A 211 10.97 -6.41 9.59
N ARG A 212 9.94 -5.86 10.27
CA ARG A 212 8.63 -5.57 9.66
C ARG A 212 8.73 -4.55 8.54
N GLY A 213 9.46 -3.45 8.75
CA GLY A 213 9.70 -2.43 7.73
C GLY A 213 10.44 -3.01 6.53
N TYR A 214 11.52 -3.77 6.77
CA TYR A 214 12.24 -4.47 5.71
C TYR A 214 11.34 -5.44 4.94
N LEU A 215 10.55 -6.28 5.61
CA LEU A 215 9.63 -7.20 4.93
C LEU A 215 8.55 -6.46 4.12
N MET A 216 8.10 -5.29 4.57
CA MET A 216 7.14 -4.47 3.84
C MET A 216 7.76 -3.83 2.60
N VAL A 217 8.98 -3.27 2.71
CA VAL A 217 9.76 -2.81 1.54
C VAL A 217 10.02 -3.96 0.57
N PHE A 218 10.34 -5.15 1.08
CA PHE A 218 10.54 -6.34 0.26
C PHE A 218 9.27 -6.72 -0.52
N SER A 219 8.12 -6.73 0.16
CA SER A 219 6.81 -7.00 -0.43
C SER A 219 6.46 -6.00 -1.54
N LEU A 220 6.73 -4.71 -1.31
CA LEU A 220 6.56 -3.68 -2.33
C LEU A 220 7.43 -3.94 -3.56
N ASN A 221 8.71 -4.31 -3.38
CA ASN A 221 9.61 -4.61 -4.49
C ASN A 221 9.12 -5.83 -5.29
N LEU A 222 8.58 -6.86 -4.63
CA LEU A 222 7.95 -8.00 -5.31
C LEU A 222 6.72 -7.56 -6.14
N ILE A 223 5.88 -6.68 -5.60
CA ILE A 223 4.74 -6.11 -6.33
C ILE A 223 5.22 -5.32 -7.55
N ILE A 224 6.23 -4.44 -7.40
CA ILE A 224 6.82 -3.68 -8.51
C ILE A 224 7.32 -4.62 -9.61
N ILE A 225 8.11 -5.64 -9.24
CA ILE A 225 8.62 -6.62 -10.22
C ILE A 225 7.47 -7.38 -10.88
N GLY A 226 6.43 -7.75 -10.12
CA GLY A 226 5.22 -8.37 -10.66
C GLY A 226 4.53 -7.49 -11.69
N ILE A 227 4.32 -6.20 -11.38
CA ILE A 227 3.70 -5.22 -12.27
C ILE A 227 4.53 -5.01 -13.53
N LEU A 228 5.85 -4.84 -13.41
CA LEU A 228 6.72 -4.68 -14.58
C LEU A 228 6.65 -5.89 -15.52
N ASN A 229 6.48 -7.10 -14.97
CA ASN A 229 6.32 -8.31 -15.77
C ASN A 229 4.95 -8.45 -16.45
N LEU A 230 3.99 -7.57 -16.15
CA LEU A 230 2.76 -7.43 -16.92
C LEU A 230 2.96 -6.69 -18.25
N LEU A 231 4.11 -6.05 -18.45
CA LEU A 231 4.38 -5.36 -19.71
C LEU A 231 4.41 -6.35 -20.88
N PRO A 232 3.71 -6.08 -21.99
CA PRO A 232 3.67 -6.94 -23.16
C PRO A 232 4.93 -6.77 -24.04
N LEU A 233 6.11 -6.74 -23.41
CA LEU A 233 7.40 -6.55 -24.07
C LEU A 233 8.30 -7.79 -23.91
N PRO A 234 9.10 -8.15 -24.92
CA PRO A 234 10.06 -9.25 -24.82
C PRO A 234 10.95 -9.09 -23.58
N GLY A 235 11.29 -10.20 -22.91
CA GLY A 235 12.07 -10.15 -21.67
C GLY A 235 11.21 -10.07 -20.39
N PHE A 236 9.96 -9.62 -20.49
CA PHE A 236 8.97 -9.65 -19.42
C PHE A 236 8.05 -10.87 -19.55
N SER A 237 7.40 -11.29 -18.46
CA SER A 237 6.53 -12.49 -18.46
C SER A 237 5.42 -12.44 -19.50
N ILE A 238 4.65 -11.35 -19.59
CA ILE A 238 3.55 -11.24 -20.56
C ILE A 238 4.07 -11.17 -21.99
N GLY A 239 5.13 -10.41 -22.28
CA GLY A 239 5.70 -10.42 -23.63
C GLY A 239 6.27 -11.78 -24.04
N ASN A 240 6.91 -12.50 -23.11
CA ASN A 240 7.39 -13.86 -23.37
C ASN A 240 6.23 -14.85 -23.55
N PHE A 241 5.11 -14.68 -22.84
CA PHE A 241 3.87 -15.43 -23.06
C PHE A 241 3.33 -15.19 -24.49
N VAL A 242 3.26 -13.93 -24.93
CA VAL A 242 2.80 -13.58 -26.28
C VAL A 242 3.72 -14.19 -27.34
N ILE A 243 5.04 -14.03 -27.21
CA ILE A 243 6.01 -14.64 -28.14
C ILE A 243 5.81 -16.15 -28.20
N SER A 244 5.73 -16.82 -27.04
CA SER A 244 5.55 -18.26 -26.97
C SER A 244 4.21 -18.72 -27.56
N THR A 245 3.16 -17.91 -27.42
CA THR A 245 1.85 -18.15 -28.02
C THR A 245 1.95 -18.11 -29.53
N ILE A 246 2.63 -17.10 -30.08
CA ILE A 246 2.88 -16.98 -31.52
C ILE A 246 3.72 -18.16 -32.05
N GLU A 247 4.76 -18.58 -31.32
CA GLU A 247 5.56 -19.76 -31.68
C GLU A 247 4.73 -21.05 -31.69
N THR A 248 3.82 -21.18 -30.72
CA THR A 248 2.91 -22.33 -30.58
C THR A 248 1.90 -22.38 -31.72
N LEU A 249 1.32 -21.24 -32.10
CA LEU A 249 0.38 -21.14 -33.23
C LEU A 249 1.08 -21.41 -34.57
N ARG A 250 2.30 -20.90 -34.76
CA ARG A 250 3.07 -21.08 -36.00
C ARG A 250 3.79 -22.43 -36.09
N LYS A 251 3.86 -23.18 -34.98
CA LYS A 251 4.70 -24.39 -34.83
C LYS A 251 6.15 -24.14 -35.27
N LYS A 252 6.66 -22.94 -35.01
CA LYS A 252 8.01 -22.50 -35.40
C LYS A 252 8.61 -21.60 -34.33
N LEU A 253 9.77 -22.01 -33.82
CA LEU A 253 10.52 -21.24 -32.82
C LEU A 253 11.26 -20.07 -33.48
N TYR A 254 11.27 -18.92 -32.79
CA TYR A 254 12.18 -17.83 -33.10
C TYR A 254 13.60 -18.17 -32.63
N ASN A 255 14.59 -17.50 -33.24
CA ASN A 255 15.98 -17.64 -32.85
C ASN A 255 16.18 -17.26 -31.37
N LYS A 256 16.66 -18.21 -30.56
CA LYS A 256 16.89 -18.05 -29.11
C LYS A 256 17.83 -16.88 -28.79
N LYS A 257 18.89 -16.68 -29.59
CA LYS A 257 19.85 -15.57 -29.41
C LYS A 257 19.16 -14.22 -29.61
N MET A 258 18.35 -14.10 -30.65
CA MET A 258 17.63 -12.87 -30.97
C MET A 258 16.58 -12.54 -29.89
N LYS A 259 15.80 -13.52 -29.43
CA LYS A 259 14.84 -13.34 -28.32
C LYS A 259 15.51 -12.78 -27.07
N ARG A 260 16.70 -13.30 -26.72
CA ARG A 260 17.47 -12.83 -25.57
C ARG A 260 17.96 -11.40 -25.75
N ILE A 261 18.47 -11.05 -26.93
CA ILE A 261 18.94 -9.69 -27.23
C ILE A 261 17.78 -8.68 -27.13
N ILE A 262 16.67 -8.95 -27.82
CA ILE A 262 15.49 -8.07 -27.80
C ILE A 262 14.93 -7.95 -26.37
N GLY A 263 14.95 -9.06 -25.60
CA GLY A 263 14.55 -9.05 -24.20
C GLY A 263 15.38 -8.09 -23.35
N TRP A 264 16.71 -8.16 -23.46
CA TRP A 264 17.60 -7.22 -22.75
C TRP A 264 17.37 -5.77 -23.18
N ILE A 265 17.25 -5.50 -24.48
CA ILE A 265 16.97 -4.16 -25.00
C ILE A 265 15.68 -3.60 -24.38
N SER A 266 14.62 -4.42 -24.34
CA SER A 266 13.32 -4.02 -23.76
C SER A 266 13.43 -3.72 -22.27
N ILE A 267 14.18 -4.53 -21.50
CA ILE A 267 14.41 -4.30 -20.08
C ILE A 267 15.16 -2.99 -19.86
N PHE A 268 16.26 -2.74 -20.58
CA PHE A 268 17.01 -1.49 -20.46
C PHE A 268 16.18 -0.27 -20.86
N MET A 269 15.35 -0.38 -21.90
CA MET A 269 14.43 0.68 -22.30
C MET A 269 13.44 1.03 -21.20
N VAL A 270 12.81 0.04 -20.56
CA VAL A 270 11.85 0.25 -19.46
C VAL A 270 12.55 0.87 -18.25
N ILE A 271 13.73 0.38 -17.88
CA ILE A 271 14.51 0.96 -16.77
C ILE A 271 14.86 2.42 -17.08
N GLY A 272 15.35 2.71 -18.29
CA GLY A 272 15.67 4.07 -18.72
C GLY A 272 14.45 5.00 -18.65
N PHE A 273 13.29 4.53 -19.10
CA PHE A 273 12.04 5.30 -19.02
C PHE A 273 11.63 5.63 -17.58
N ILE A 274 11.75 4.67 -16.65
CA ILE A 274 11.42 4.89 -15.23
C ILE A 274 12.40 5.90 -14.62
N ILE A 275 13.70 5.78 -14.90
CA ILE A 275 14.71 6.71 -14.39
C ILE A 275 14.45 8.13 -14.89
N ILE A 276 14.15 8.32 -16.18
CA ILE A 276 13.84 9.63 -16.76
C ILE A 276 12.64 10.29 -16.08
N ARG A 277 11.64 9.52 -15.64
CA ARG A 277 10.47 10.05 -14.93
C ARG A 277 10.71 10.35 -13.44
N LEU A 278 11.80 9.85 -12.88
CA LEU A 278 12.17 10.10 -11.48
C LEU A 278 13.04 11.34 -11.30
N ILE A 279 13.66 11.84 -12.38
CA ILE A 279 14.45 13.08 -12.44
C ILE A 279 13.52 14.24 -12.79
#